data_AF-A0A0M3JYD4-F1
#
_entry.id   AF-A0A0M3JYD4-F1
#
_cell.length_a   1.000
_cell.length_b   1.000
_cell.length_c   1.000
_cell.angle_alpha   90.00
_cell.angle_beta   90.00
_cell.angle_gamma   90.00
#
_symmetry.space_group_name_H-M   'P 1'
#
loop_
_entity.id
_entity.type
_entity.pdbx_description
1 polymer ?
#
loop_
_entity_poly.entity_id
_entity_poly.type
_entity_poly.pdbx_seq_one_letter_code
_entity_poly.pdbx_strand_id
1 'polypeptide(L)'
;MNIRYSICTIFKLLLSLSVLCVLTLLWNVGLIQSKLNDAQFVFECDSNGCSNVNNEKIGQEEAKRSLDDDLNLSSKSAIFGYENENDSNNDYVKTISVFKAPLTLDQSADALLETSSCEAVRRRVLNNLLEPTETELQFPIAFARIVYKDYILQELLFKMQYAPQNRFCYILDKKARPLFKQQMRNLANCFPNVVILADRQWTVDSAGHNMLSAFMECLRLLLQTDSEWKYAITLQNHDIPLRTGFELVNALKALNGSNDVSVLQAIPDRIPKYANWTYKALHLFKDESKNDLRTLEITKGSSTCSLSRAFVDFIVNDLNLKTFIRLFNRMHYGVDEMLFATLQSSDELDAPGGYTTKCLETFGGYITRCVYLHPISVHNFRRVIWQNPNQKQQDQPMPCKSGMERHRVCILGVADLADLDSSRFLFANKMMPEMDYSAISCWAQRLLNRSRTQERDESLFDSHYYSHLAVVRFNRNRQFYRRNIETFRC
;
A
#
# COMPACT_ATOMS: atom_id res chain seq x y z
N MET A 1 -56.90 18.35 -0.71
CA MET A 1 -55.89 18.19 0.37
C MET A 1 -54.51 18.73 -0.06
N ASN A 2 -54.43 19.92 -0.69
CA ASN A 2 -53.19 20.42 -1.31
C ASN A 2 -52.92 21.93 -1.15
N ILE A 3 -53.61 22.61 -0.23
CA ILE A 3 -53.40 24.06 0.01
C ILE A 3 -52.59 24.30 1.31
N ARG A 4 -52.68 23.40 2.30
CA ARG A 4 -51.91 23.50 3.56
C ARG A 4 -50.40 23.26 3.39
N TYR A 5 -49.99 22.45 2.42
CA TYR A 5 -48.58 22.09 2.21
C TYR A 5 -47.78 23.21 1.52
N SER A 6 -48.38 23.92 0.55
CA SER A 6 -47.71 25.04 -0.12
C SER A 6 -47.54 26.26 0.79
N ILE A 7 -48.51 26.55 1.67
CA ILE A 7 -48.41 27.67 2.62
C ILE A 7 -47.29 27.41 3.65
N CYS A 8 -47.14 26.17 4.14
CA CYS A 8 -46.11 25.82 5.11
C CYS A 8 -44.68 25.89 4.51
N THR A 9 -44.54 25.59 3.22
CA THR A 9 -43.25 25.64 2.51
C THR A 9 -42.84 27.09 2.23
N ILE A 10 -43.79 27.95 1.85
CA ILE A 10 -43.56 29.40 1.66
C ILE A 10 -43.23 30.08 2.99
N PHE A 11 -43.87 29.71 4.08
CA PHE A 11 -43.57 30.26 5.41
C PHE A 11 -42.16 29.89 5.89
N LYS A 12 -41.72 28.65 5.64
CA LYS A 12 -40.34 28.20 5.96
C LYS A 12 -39.28 28.89 5.09
N LEU A 13 -39.61 29.18 3.82
CA LEU A 13 -38.71 29.92 2.93
C LEU A 13 -38.58 31.39 3.37
N LEU A 14 -39.68 32.03 3.78
CA LEU A 14 -39.68 33.41 4.27
C LEU A 14 -38.97 33.53 5.64
N LEU A 15 -39.09 32.52 6.52
CA LEU A 15 -38.35 32.48 7.79
C LEU A 15 -36.84 32.27 7.60
N SER A 16 -36.43 31.48 6.62
CA SER A 16 -35.01 31.24 6.34
C SER A 16 -34.36 32.45 5.66
N LEU A 17 -35.08 33.14 4.77
CA LEU A 17 -34.63 34.39 4.16
C LEU A 17 -34.53 35.54 5.17
N SER A 18 -35.43 35.63 6.15
CA SER A 18 -35.35 36.65 7.20
C SER A 18 -34.18 36.40 8.16
N VAL A 19 -33.88 35.14 8.51
CA VAL A 19 -32.72 34.78 9.33
C VAL A 19 -31.39 35.08 8.62
N LEU A 20 -31.29 34.79 7.32
CA LEU A 20 -30.09 35.11 6.53
C LEU A 20 -29.87 36.63 6.41
N CYS A 21 -30.94 37.40 6.27
CA CYS A 21 -30.89 38.86 6.19
C CYS A 21 -30.47 39.49 7.53
N VAL A 22 -30.94 38.94 8.66
CA VAL A 22 -30.51 39.37 10.00
C VAL A 22 -29.05 39.00 10.27
N LEU A 23 -28.59 37.82 9.88
CA LEU A 23 -27.19 37.39 10.04
C LEU A 23 -26.21 38.23 9.19
N THR A 24 -26.61 38.60 7.98
CA THR A 24 -25.80 39.47 7.11
C THR A 24 -25.79 40.93 7.58
N LEU A 25 -26.91 41.44 8.12
CA LEU A 25 -26.93 42.74 8.81
C LEU A 25 -26.07 42.74 10.08
N LEU A 26 -26.10 41.68 10.89
CA LEU A 26 -25.28 41.56 12.10
C LEU A 26 -23.78 41.39 11.78
N TRP A 27 -23.43 40.80 10.63
CA TRP A 27 -22.07 40.72 10.12
C TRP A 27 -21.55 42.09 9.65
N ASN A 28 -22.36 42.83 8.88
CA ASN A 28 -21.98 44.14 8.34
C ASN A 28 -21.92 45.25 9.39
N VAL A 29 -22.61 45.10 10.53
CA VAL A 29 -22.58 46.06 11.65
C VAL A 29 -21.52 45.67 12.71
N GLY A 30 -20.72 44.63 12.47
CA GLY A 30 -19.56 44.26 13.30
C GLY A 30 -19.90 43.62 14.66
N LEU A 31 -21.17 43.31 14.93
CA LEU A 31 -21.63 42.77 16.23
C LEU A 31 -21.28 41.29 16.46
N ILE A 32 -20.87 40.55 15.42
CA ILE A 32 -20.48 39.13 15.54
C ILE A 32 -18.95 38.96 15.65
N GLN A 33 -18.17 40.03 15.48
CA GLN A 33 -16.71 39.94 15.41
C GLN A 33 -16.01 39.85 16.79
N SER A 34 -16.75 39.91 17.90
CA SER A 34 -16.16 39.97 19.26
C SER A 34 -16.37 38.73 20.15
N LYS A 35 -16.72 37.55 19.60
CA LYS A 35 -16.88 36.32 20.42
C LYS A 35 -16.28 35.03 19.86
N LEU A 36 -15.48 35.08 18.81
CA LEU A 36 -14.85 33.88 18.22
C LEU A 36 -13.32 33.94 18.09
N ASN A 37 -12.66 34.97 18.63
CA ASN A 37 -11.20 35.17 18.49
C ASN A 37 -10.42 35.26 19.81
N ASP A 38 -10.92 34.72 20.93
CA ASP A 38 -10.11 34.55 22.15
C ASP A 38 -10.25 33.14 22.71
N ALA A 39 -9.44 32.23 22.14
CA ALA A 39 -9.02 31.00 22.79
C ALA A 39 -7.60 30.65 22.31
N GLN A 40 -6.63 31.53 22.59
CA GLN A 40 -5.23 31.16 22.59
C GLN A 40 -4.97 30.27 23.81
N PHE A 41 -4.90 28.95 23.60
CA PHE A 41 -4.27 28.05 24.57
C PHE A 41 -2.76 28.19 24.43
N VAL A 42 -2.15 28.96 25.34
CA VAL A 42 -0.69 29.01 25.49
C VAL A 42 -0.27 27.86 26.38
N PHE A 43 0.48 26.91 25.83
CA PHE A 43 1.16 25.86 26.58
C PHE A 43 2.61 26.29 26.80
N GLU A 44 3.00 26.56 28.04
CA GLU A 44 4.41 26.63 28.42
C GLU A 44 4.90 25.25 28.85
N CYS A 45 6.03 24.82 28.29
CA CYS A 45 6.62 23.51 28.50
C CYS A 45 8.08 23.67 28.90
N ASP A 46 8.36 23.35 30.17
CA ASP A 46 9.73 23.27 30.69
C ASP A 46 10.14 21.80 30.86
N SER A 47 11.42 21.57 31.19
CA SER A 47 12.09 20.25 31.23
C SER A 47 11.47 19.19 32.16
N ASN A 48 10.35 19.51 32.84
CA ASN A 48 9.60 18.59 33.70
C ASN A 48 8.15 18.31 33.23
N GLY A 49 7.78 18.67 31.99
CA GLY A 49 6.48 18.34 31.37
C GLY A 49 5.45 19.48 31.40
N CYS A 50 4.42 19.39 30.54
CA CYS A 50 3.42 20.45 30.33
C CYS A 50 2.13 20.15 31.12
N SER A 51 1.64 21.10 31.92
CA SER A 51 0.36 21.00 32.66
C SER A 51 -0.52 22.22 32.37
N ASN A 52 -1.83 22.01 32.30
CA ASN A 52 -2.84 23.06 32.10
C ASN A 52 -3.24 23.64 33.48
N VAL A 53 -3.11 24.95 33.68
CA VAL A 53 -3.42 25.59 34.97
C VAL A 53 -4.92 25.86 35.06
N ASN A 54 -5.66 24.99 35.76
CA ASN A 54 -6.80 25.31 36.62
C ASN A 54 -7.36 24.02 37.28
N ASN A 55 -6.95 23.77 38.53
CA ASN A 55 -7.52 22.89 39.59
C ASN A 55 -7.79 21.40 39.23
N GLU A 56 -7.39 20.38 40.00
CA GLU A 56 -7.35 20.20 41.45
C GLU A 56 -6.41 19.02 41.80
N LYS A 57 -5.80 19.05 42.99
CA LYS A 57 -4.87 18.02 43.52
C LYS A 57 -5.54 16.66 43.71
N ILE A 58 -4.98 15.57 43.17
CA ILE A 58 -5.02 14.22 43.77
C ILE A 58 -3.71 13.45 43.49
N GLY A 59 -2.98 13.12 44.57
CA GLY A 59 -2.19 11.89 44.76
C GLY A 59 -0.95 11.64 43.91
N GLN A 60 0.21 12.18 44.31
CA GLN A 60 1.52 11.60 44.01
C GLN A 60 1.90 10.63 45.12
N GLU A 61 2.18 9.37 44.78
CA GLU A 61 3.27 8.55 45.31
C GLU A 61 3.21 7.16 44.66
N GLU A 62 3.98 6.95 43.58
CA GLU A 62 4.58 5.64 43.18
C GLU A 62 5.38 5.63 41.85
N ALA A 63 5.70 6.78 41.24
CA ALA A 63 6.42 6.80 39.95
C ALA A 63 7.74 7.61 39.96
N LYS A 64 8.50 7.57 41.06
CA LYS A 64 9.75 8.36 41.20
C LYS A 64 11.01 7.55 41.43
N ARG A 65 11.08 6.31 40.92
CA ARG A 65 12.27 5.46 41.12
C ARG A 65 12.76 4.69 39.89
N SER A 66 12.50 5.17 38.67
CA SER A 66 12.90 4.46 37.44
C SER A 66 13.51 5.34 36.35
N LEU A 67 13.94 6.57 36.65
CA LEU A 67 14.36 7.53 35.60
C LEU A 67 15.76 8.12 35.75
N ASP A 68 16.56 7.67 36.73
CA ASP A 68 17.90 8.25 36.97
C ASP A 68 19.10 7.36 36.61
N ASP A 69 18.89 6.14 36.09
CA ASP A 69 19.99 5.31 35.58
C ASP A 69 19.73 4.96 34.11
N ASP A 70 20.20 5.81 33.18
CA ASP A 70 20.69 5.43 31.83
C ASP A 70 20.85 6.63 30.86
N LEU A 71 21.58 7.67 31.28
CA LEU A 71 22.16 8.65 30.35
C LEU A 71 23.66 8.77 30.57
N ASN A 72 24.37 7.72 30.18
CA ASN A 72 25.81 7.82 29.89
C ASN A 72 26.14 7.07 28.59
N LEU A 73 25.71 7.65 27.46
CA LEU A 73 26.31 7.35 26.16
C LEU A 73 26.66 8.68 25.46
N SER A 74 27.85 9.17 25.79
CA SER A 74 28.48 10.32 25.15
C SER A 74 28.92 9.98 23.73
N SER A 75 28.12 10.38 22.74
CA SER A 75 28.57 10.84 21.42
C SER A 75 27.34 11.17 20.56
N LYS A 76 26.59 12.19 20.95
CA LYS A 76 25.53 12.77 20.11
C LYS A 76 26.08 13.95 19.33
N SER A 77 26.16 13.76 18.02
CA SER A 77 26.04 14.79 16.99
C SER A 77 24.94 15.80 17.35
N ALA A 78 25.33 17.04 17.64
CA ALA A 78 24.42 18.17 17.74
C ALA A 78 23.87 18.49 16.35
N ILE A 79 22.59 18.19 16.09
CA ILE A 79 21.87 18.65 14.88
C ILE A 79 20.41 18.93 15.25
N PHE A 80 20.17 20.02 15.98
CA PHE A 80 18.88 20.74 15.94
C PHE A 80 19.21 22.22 16.02
N GLY A 81 19.05 22.92 14.90
CA GLY A 81 19.19 24.38 14.83
C GLY A 81 17.92 25.01 15.35
N TYR A 82 18.04 25.71 16.48
CA TYR A 82 17.16 26.82 16.84
C TYR A 82 17.53 28.00 15.95
N GLU A 83 16.58 28.57 15.22
CA GLU A 83 16.73 29.90 14.64
C GLU A 83 15.98 30.91 15.51
N ASN A 84 16.69 31.94 15.94
CA ASN A 84 16.12 33.13 16.54
C ASN A 84 15.45 33.96 15.44
N GLU A 85 14.16 34.25 15.61
CA GLU A 85 13.48 35.29 14.85
C GLU A 85 13.99 36.66 15.29
N ASN A 86 14.63 37.37 14.36
CA ASN A 86 14.46 38.81 14.13
C ASN A 86 15.46 39.26 13.06
N ASP A 87 15.14 39.03 11.79
CA ASP A 87 15.50 40.02 10.78
C ASP A 87 14.40 40.14 9.73
N SER A 88 13.96 41.37 9.55
CA SER A 88 12.78 41.75 8.80
C SER A 88 13.14 42.09 7.37
N ASN A 89 12.30 41.63 6.45
CA ASN A 89 12.20 42.02 5.04
C ASN A 89 13.36 41.60 4.13
N ASN A 90 12.92 41.00 3.01
CA ASN A 90 13.62 40.89 1.74
C ASN A 90 14.39 39.58 1.50
N ASP A 91 13.68 38.45 1.37
CA ASP A 91 14.22 37.34 0.57
C ASP A 91 13.13 36.44 -0.06
N TYR A 92 12.54 36.90 -1.16
CA TYR A 92 11.74 36.04 -2.04
C TYR A 92 12.60 35.31 -3.10
N VAL A 93 13.95 35.35 -3.00
CA VAL A 93 14.86 34.70 -3.95
C VAL A 93 16.13 34.18 -3.26
N LYS A 94 15.99 33.31 -2.24
CA LYS A 94 17.10 32.47 -1.76
C LYS A 94 16.65 31.32 -0.87
N THR A 95 15.95 30.35 -1.45
CA THR A 95 15.76 29.03 -0.81
C THR A 95 16.16 27.88 -1.74
N ILE A 96 17.25 28.09 -2.50
CA ILE A 96 17.99 27.03 -3.21
C ILE A 96 19.39 26.94 -2.58
N SER A 97 19.45 26.65 -1.29
CA SER A 97 20.65 26.29 -0.51
C SER A 97 20.16 26.10 0.93
N VAL A 98 19.74 24.92 1.39
CA VAL A 98 20.55 23.74 1.65
C VAL A 98 19.59 22.53 1.69
N PHE A 99 19.48 21.76 0.61
CA PHE A 99 19.06 20.37 0.80
C PHE A 99 20.25 19.68 1.46
N LYS A 100 20.16 19.43 2.78
CA LYS A 100 21.08 18.48 3.43
C LYS A 100 21.06 17.21 2.59
N ALA A 101 22.24 16.63 2.33
CA ALA A 101 22.33 15.35 1.65
C ALA A 101 21.34 14.37 2.34
N PRO A 102 20.58 13.58 1.56
CA PRO A 102 19.61 12.68 2.15
C PRO A 102 20.32 11.72 3.11
N LEU A 103 19.67 11.41 4.23
CA LEU A 103 20.15 10.35 5.10
C LEU A 103 20.14 9.06 4.29
N THR A 104 21.25 8.35 4.27
CA THR A 104 21.36 7.05 3.62
C THR A 104 21.66 5.99 4.68
N LEU A 105 21.08 4.81 4.50
CA LEU A 105 21.40 3.64 5.30
C LEU A 105 21.88 2.54 4.35
N ASP A 106 23.13 2.13 4.54
CA ASP A 106 23.66 0.96 3.88
C ASP A 106 23.38 -0.32 4.68
N GLN A 107 23.83 -1.46 4.16
CA GLN A 107 23.62 -2.76 4.78
C GLN A 107 24.43 -2.97 6.07
N SER A 108 25.40 -2.11 6.39
CA SER A 108 26.15 -2.18 7.65
C SER A 108 25.33 -1.66 8.83
N ALA A 109 24.38 -0.75 8.59
CA ALA A 109 23.47 -0.25 9.61
C ALA A 109 22.65 -1.39 10.25
N ASP A 110 22.28 -2.41 9.47
CA ASP A 110 21.58 -3.59 9.98
C ASP A 110 22.38 -4.31 11.09
N ALA A 111 23.71 -4.28 11.05
CA ALA A 111 24.55 -4.94 12.06
C ALA A 111 24.56 -4.24 13.42
N LEU A 112 24.14 -2.97 13.47
CA LEU A 112 24.05 -2.19 14.70
C LEU A 112 22.74 -2.43 15.47
N LEU A 113 21.79 -3.13 14.85
CA LEU A 113 20.46 -3.32 15.42
C LEU A 113 20.35 -4.64 16.19
N GLU A 114 19.99 -4.55 17.47
CA GLU A 114 19.71 -5.73 18.30
C GLU A 114 18.40 -6.41 17.88
N THR A 115 18.48 -7.66 17.44
CA THR A 115 17.33 -8.48 17.04
C THR A 115 17.21 -9.80 17.80
N SER A 116 18.19 -10.15 18.63
CA SER A 116 18.18 -11.39 19.43
C SER A 116 17.15 -11.37 20.55
N SER A 117 16.82 -10.19 21.08
CA SER A 117 15.80 -10.01 22.11
C SER A 117 14.43 -9.71 21.50
N CYS A 118 13.46 -10.60 21.74
CA CYS A 118 12.08 -10.32 21.34
C CYS A 118 11.48 -9.12 22.06
N GLU A 119 11.96 -8.77 23.25
CA GLU A 119 11.56 -7.55 23.93
C GLU A 119 11.98 -6.33 23.12
N ALA A 120 13.24 -6.29 22.66
CA ALA A 120 13.76 -5.18 21.85
C ALA A 120 13.01 -5.05 20.51
N VAL A 121 12.80 -6.16 19.81
CA VAL A 121 12.08 -6.18 18.53
C VAL A 121 10.61 -5.77 18.73
N ARG A 122 9.91 -6.35 19.72
CA ARG A 122 8.52 -5.99 20.03
C ARG A 122 8.39 -4.55 20.45
N ARG A 123 9.30 -4.02 21.26
CA ARG A 123 9.30 -2.61 21.67
C ARG A 123 9.37 -1.70 20.44
N ARG A 124 10.25 -1.97 19.47
CA ARG A 124 10.35 -1.14 18.25
C ARG A 124 9.10 -1.22 17.38
N VAL A 125 8.53 -2.41 17.20
CA VAL A 125 7.35 -2.63 16.35
C VAL A 125 6.07 -2.13 17.00
N LEU A 126 5.80 -2.51 18.26
CA LEU A 126 4.55 -2.23 18.96
C LEU A 126 4.47 -0.82 19.53
N ASN A 127 5.61 -0.13 19.68
CA ASN A 127 5.58 1.27 20.12
C ASN A 127 4.78 2.13 19.13
N ASN A 128 3.81 2.89 19.65
CA ASN A 128 2.86 3.70 18.92
C ASN A 128 1.85 2.91 18.07
N LEU A 129 1.68 1.60 18.30
CA LEU A 129 0.62 0.82 17.67
C LEU A 129 -0.74 1.34 18.13
N LEU A 130 -1.65 1.50 17.19
CA LEU A 130 -3.03 1.89 17.47
C LEU A 130 -3.90 0.64 17.55
N GLU A 131 -4.87 0.66 18.46
CA GLU A 131 -5.89 -0.40 18.52
C GLU A 131 -6.69 -0.43 17.21
N PRO A 132 -6.85 -1.61 16.57
CA PRO A 132 -7.65 -1.74 15.36
C PRO A 132 -9.11 -1.36 15.59
N THR A 133 -9.76 -0.80 14.57
CA THR A 133 -11.23 -0.64 14.60
C THR A 133 -11.94 -1.98 14.40
N GLU A 134 -13.24 -2.04 14.69
CA GLU A 134 -14.05 -3.24 14.43
C GLU A 134 -14.00 -3.64 12.95
N THR A 135 -14.05 -2.67 12.03
CA THR A 135 -13.89 -2.90 10.60
C THR A 135 -12.53 -3.54 10.27
N GLU A 136 -11.45 -3.12 10.92
CA GLU A 136 -10.12 -3.72 10.75
C GLU A 136 -10.01 -5.13 11.36
N LEU A 137 -10.69 -5.41 12.48
CA LEU A 137 -10.72 -6.73 13.12
C LEU A 137 -11.47 -7.76 12.26
N GLN A 138 -12.60 -7.36 11.67
CA GLN A 138 -13.44 -8.21 10.83
C GLN A 138 -12.89 -8.41 9.41
N PHE A 139 -11.86 -7.65 9.02
CA PHE A 139 -11.25 -7.72 7.70
C PHE A 139 -9.73 -7.94 7.77
N PRO A 140 -9.25 -9.10 8.24
CA PRO A 140 -7.83 -9.36 8.30
C PRO A 140 -7.19 -9.43 6.90
N ILE A 141 -5.97 -8.93 6.78
CA ILE A 141 -5.20 -8.93 5.52
C ILE A 141 -4.00 -9.85 5.68
N ALA A 142 -3.70 -10.60 4.62
CA ALA A 142 -2.49 -11.38 4.50
C ALA A 142 -1.47 -10.68 3.60
N PHE A 143 -0.21 -10.63 4.01
CA PHE A 143 0.89 -10.07 3.24
C PHE A 143 1.89 -11.18 2.90
N ALA A 144 2.16 -11.37 1.61
CA ALA A 144 3.20 -12.29 1.12
C ALA A 144 4.33 -11.47 0.52
N ARG A 145 5.48 -11.38 1.20
CA ARG A 145 6.57 -10.48 0.82
C ARG A 145 7.87 -11.23 0.52
N ILE A 146 8.44 -11.02 -0.67
CA ILE A 146 9.78 -11.50 -1.01
C ILE A 146 10.81 -10.46 -0.58
N VAL A 147 11.76 -10.87 0.26
CA VAL A 147 12.80 -9.99 0.83
C VAL A 147 14.18 -10.60 0.69
N TYR A 148 15.19 -9.75 0.52
CA TYR A 148 16.58 -10.18 0.33
C TYR A 148 17.63 -9.31 1.05
N LYS A 149 17.25 -8.11 1.54
CA LYS A 149 18.15 -7.19 2.24
C LYS A 149 17.39 -6.09 2.99
N ASP A 150 18.15 -5.21 3.66
CA ASP A 150 17.72 -3.99 4.33
C ASP A 150 16.75 -4.30 5.49
N TYR A 151 17.25 -4.96 6.55
CA TYR A 151 16.41 -5.40 7.68
C TYR A 151 15.72 -4.23 8.37
N ILE A 152 16.41 -3.11 8.60
CA ILE A 152 15.81 -1.89 9.18
C ILE A 152 14.57 -1.45 8.38
N LEU A 153 14.65 -1.49 7.04
CA LEU A 153 13.51 -1.20 6.19
C LEU A 153 12.41 -2.26 6.37
N GLN A 154 12.73 -3.56 6.35
CA GLN A 154 11.72 -4.60 6.48
C GLN A 154 10.99 -4.55 7.83
N GLU A 155 11.70 -4.27 8.93
CA GLU A 155 11.09 -4.08 10.25
C GLU A 155 10.20 -2.85 10.29
N LEU A 156 10.62 -1.73 9.68
CA LEU A 156 9.80 -0.52 9.56
C LEU A 156 8.53 -0.77 8.74
N LEU A 157 8.64 -1.43 7.59
CA LEU A 157 7.50 -1.75 6.74
C LEU A 157 6.55 -2.73 7.45
N PHE A 158 7.08 -3.73 8.15
CA PHE A 158 6.30 -4.61 9.01
C PHE A 158 5.53 -3.80 10.05
N LYS A 159 6.20 -2.92 10.79
CA LYS A 159 5.57 -2.04 11.78
C LYS A 159 4.42 -1.22 11.20
N MET A 160 4.61 -0.64 10.01
CA MET A 160 3.57 0.19 9.37
C MET A 160 2.32 -0.60 8.95
N GLN A 161 2.45 -1.91 8.73
CA GLN A 161 1.36 -2.79 8.30
C GLN A 161 0.86 -3.71 9.42
N TYR A 162 1.56 -3.76 10.56
CA TYR A 162 1.31 -4.70 11.64
C TYR A 162 -0.03 -4.44 12.30
N ALA A 163 -0.83 -5.50 12.36
CA ALA A 163 -1.97 -5.62 13.25
C ALA A 163 -2.06 -7.09 13.70
N PRO A 164 -2.49 -7.39 14.94
CA PRO A 164 -2.53 -8.76 15.46
C PRO A 164 -3.39 -9.72 14.61
N GLN A 165 -4.48 -9.22 14.03
CA GLN A 165 -5.37 -9.99 13.16
C GLN A 165 -4.77 -10.27 11.77
N ASN A 166 -3.88 -9.43 11.28
CA ASN A 166 -3.24 -9.62 9.97
C ASN A 166 -2.30 -10.83 9.98
N ARG A 167 -1.92 -11.31 8.79
CA ARG A 167 -0.98 -12.42 8.60
C ARG A 167 0.17 -12.00 7.71
N PHE A 168 1.38 -12.44 8.03
CA PHE A 168 2.58 -12.06 7.31
C PHE A 168 3.36 -13.32 6.92
N CYS A 169 3.63 -13.49 5.64
CA CYS A 169 4.47 -14.55 5.12
C CYS A 169 5.66 -13.92 4.39
N TYR A 170 6.85 -14.13 4.93
CA TYR A 170 8.09 -13.64 4.33
C TYR A 170 8.83 -14.76 3.62
N ILE A 171 9.19 -14.51 2.36
CA ILE A 171 10.09 -15.36 1.59
C ILE A 171 11.47 -14.73 1.58
N LEU A 172 12.46 -15.47 2.08
CA LEU A 172 13.86 -15.03 2.06
C LEU A 172 14.54 -15.53 0.78
N ASP A 173 15.17 -14.63 0.01
CA ASP A 173 16.04 -15.04 -1.09
C ASP A 173 17.17 -15.93 -0.55
N LYS A 174 17.40 -17.06 -1.21
CA LYS A 174 18.50 -17.97 -0.92
C LYS A 174 19.86 -17.26 -0.93
N LYS A 175 20.02 -16.22 -1.75
CA LYS A 175 21.26 -15.41 -1.84
C LYS A 175 21.40 -14.34 -0.76
N ALA A 176 20.38 -14.09 0.05
CA ALA A 176 20.43 -13.05 1.07
C ALA A 176 21.54 -13.33 2.11
N ARG A 177 22.13 -12.26 2.65
CA ARG A 177 23.22 -12.36 3.63
C ARG A 177 22.78 -13.14 4.88
N PRO A 178 23.66 -13.94 5.50
CA PRO A 178 23.33 -14.72 6.71
C PRO A 178 22.73 -13.87 7.84
N LEU A 179 23.32 -12.69 8.10
CA LEU A 179 22.82 -11.76 9.12
C LEU A 179 21.36 -11.35 8.86
N PHE A 180 21.06 -10.90 7.64
CA PHE A 180 19.70 -10.51 7.26
C PHE A 180 18.69 -11.66 7.46
N LYS A 181 19.05 -12.89 7.03
CA LYS A 181 18.18 -14.05 7.24
C LYS A 181 17.96 -14.35 8.72
N GLN A 182 18.99 -14.22 9.54
CA GLN A 182 18.89 -14.39 10.99
C GLN A 182 17.97 -13.34 11.61
N GLN A 183 18.12 -12.07 11.25
CA GLN A 183 17.28 -10.99 11.76
C GLN A 183 15.80 -11.18 11.39
N MET A 184 15.51 -11.56 10.15
CA MET A 184 14.14 -11.87 9.73
C MET A 184 13.55 -13.06 10.49
N ARG A 185 14.34 -14.12 10.76
CA ARG A 185 13.89 -15.26 11.58
C ARG A 185 13.63 -14.85 13.03
N ASN A 186 14.48 -14.00 13.59
CA ASN A 186 14.26 -13.46 14.92
C ASN A 186 12.94 -12.67 14.98
N LEU A 187 12.68 -11.81 14.00
CA LEU A 187 11.39 -11.11 13.87
C LEU A 187 10.21 -12.10 13.86
N ALA A 188 10.27 -13.14 13.04
CA ALA A 188 9.22 -14.16 12.97
C ALA A 188 9.01 -14.90 14.31
N ASN A 189 10.08 -15.22 15.03
CA ASN A 189 9.98 -15.85 16.35
C ASN A 189 9.29 -14.95 17.40
N CYS A 190 9.34 -13.63 17.21
CA CYS A 190 8.75 -12.67 18.14
C CYS A 190 7.27 -12.39 17.89
N PHE A 191 6.73 -12.74 16.72
CA PHE A 191 5.34 -12.44 16.35
C PHE A 191 4.61 -13.69 15.83
N PRO A 192 3.54 -14.14 16.51
CA PRO A 192 2.89 -15.41 16.17
C PRO A 192 2.16 -15.39 14.82
N ASN A 193 1.85 -14.21 14.30
CA ASN A 193 1.20 -14.01 13.01
C ASN A 193 2.20 -13.81 11.85
N VAL A 194 3.49 -14.09 12.07
CA VAL A 194 4.55 -14.02 11.06
C VAL A 194 5.09 -15.42 10.78
N VAL A 195 5.17 -15.77 9.49
CA VAL A 195 5.68 -17.06 9.03
C VAL A 195 6.84 -16.84 8.06
N ILE A 196 7.93 -17.58 8.28
CA ILE A 196 9.07 -17.69 7.37
C ILE A 196 9.31 -19.16 7.06
N LEU A 197 9.49 -19.47 5.78
CA LEU A 197 9.92 -20.80 5.34
C LEU A 197 11.43 -20.98 5.57
N ALA A 198 11.80 -21.69 6.65
CA ALA A 198 13.20 -21.97 6.95
C ALA A 198 13.83 -22.94 5.93
N ASP A 199 13.10 -24.01 5.58
CA ASP A 199 13.62 -25.18 4.85
C ASP A 199 13.46 -25.08 3.32
N ARG A 200 12.68 -24.12 2.83
CA ARG A 200 12.46 -23.88 1.39
C ARG A 200 12.85 -22.46 1.05
N GLN A 201 13.91 -22.33 0.25
CA GLN A 201 14.42 -21.03 -0.21
C GLN A 201 14.59 -21.06 -1.72
N TRP A 202 14.21 -19.95 -2.36
CA TRP A 202 14.34 -19.75 -3.81
C TRP A 202 15.46 -18.78 -4.10
N THR A 203 16.16 -19.00 -5.20
CA THR A 203 17.05 -18.00 -5.78
C THR A 203 16.19 -17.12 -6.68
N VAL A 204 15.92 -15.88 -6.25
CA VAL A 204 15.11 -14.92 -7.01
C VAL A 204 15.99 -13.85 -7.63
N ASP A 205 15.54 -13.19 -8.69
CA ASP A 205 16.30 -12.12 -9.35
C ASP A 205 15.39 -11.06 -9.98
N SER A 206 16.00 -10.01 -10.54
CA SER A 206 15.28 -8.90 -11.17
C SER A 206 14.57 -9.26 -12.47
N ALA A 207 14.78 -10.47 -13.00
CA ALA A 207 14.03 -10.99 -14.15
C ALA A 207 12.74 -11.72 -13.73
N GLY A 208 12.53 -11.92 -12.42
CA GLY A 208 11.32 -12.54 -11.86
C GLY A 208 11.44 -14.05 -11.64
N HIS A 209 12.62 -14.64 -11.85
CA HIS A 209 12.78 -16.08 -11.71
C HIS A 209 12.44 -16.56 -10.29
N ASN A 210 11.71 -17.67 -10.22
CA ASN A 210 11.28 -18.33 -8.98
C ASN A 210 10.37 -17.50 -8.05
N MET A 211 10.07 -16.23 -8.36
CA MET A 211 9.19 -15.40 -7.52
C MET A 211 7.77 -15.96 -7.44
N LEU A 212 7.25 -16.48 -8.56
CA LEU A 212 5.92 -17.13 -8.57
C LEU A 212 5.89 -18.37 -7.69
N SER A 213 6.93 -19.22 -7.74
CA SER A 213 7.04 -20.39 -6.85
C SER A 213 7.05 -19.98 -5.37
N ALA A 214 7.81 -18.93 -5.05
CA ALA A 214 7.88 -18.35 -3.72
C ALA A 214 6.53 -17.83 -3.23
N PHE A 215 5.84 -17.01 -4.04
CA PHE A 215 4.52 -16.49 -3.70
C PHE A 215 3.49 -17.61 -3.52
N MET A 216 3.44 -18.58 -4.43
CA MET A 216 2.50 -19.70 -4.34
C MET A 216 2.69 -20.51 -3.06
N GLU A 217 3.92 -20.70 -2.57
CA GLU A 217 4.13 -21.38 -1.29
C GLU A 217 3.64 -20.53 -0.11
N CYS A 218 3.89 -19.22 -0.10
CA CYS A 218 3.35 -18.36 0.95
C CYS A 218 1.82 -18.34 0.95
N LEU A 219 1.19 -18.24 -0.22
CA LEU A 219 -0.26 -18.30 -0.37
C LEU A 219 -0.83 -19.63 0.16
N ARG A 220 -0.15 -20.75 -0.12
CA ARG A 220 -0.50 -22.07 0.44
C ARG A 220 -0.43 -22.09 1.97
N LEU A 221 0.63 -21.53 2.56
CA LEU A 221 0.76 -21.46 4.02
C LEU A 221 -0.29 -20.57 4.66
N LEU A 222 -0.60 -19.42 4.04
CA LEU A 222 -1.61 -18.49 4.53
C LEU A 222 -3.00 -19.12 4.58
N LEU A 223 -3.37 -19.96 3.60
CA LEU A 223 -4.61 -20.73 3.61
C LEU A 223 -4.68 -21.79 4.71
N GLN A 224 -3.54 -22.27 5.21
CA GLN A 224 -3.47 -23.26 6.30
C GLN A 224 -3.56 -22.64 7.69
N THR A 225 -3.51 -21.32 7.80
CA THR A 225 -3.71 -20.65 9.09
C THR A 225 -5.18 -20.64 9.47
N ASP A 226 -5.49 -20.65 10.77
CA ASP A 226 -6.86 -20.54 11.30
C ASP A 226 -7.50 -19.15 11.08
N SER A 227 -6.90 -18.31 10.24
CA SER A 227 -7.35 -16.95 9.97
C SER A 227 -8.29 -16.90 8.77
N GLU A 228 -9.37 -16.15 8.92
CA GLU A 228 -10.31 -15.82 7.84
C GLU A 228 -9.94 -14.51 7.13
N TRP A 229 -8.65 -14.29 6.87
CA TRP A 229 -8.17 -13.14 6.10
C TRP A 229 -8.89 -13.01 4.76
N LYS A 230 -9.15 -11.78 4.31
CA LYS A 230 -10.03 -11.52 3.16
C LYS A 230 -9.27 -11.34 1.84
N TYR A 231 -8.09 -10.73 1.91
CA TYR A 231 -7.19 -10.53 0.78
C TYR A 231 -5.75 -10.88 1.14
N ALA A 232 -5.03 -11.43 0.16
CA ALA A 232 -3.59 -11.59 0.20
C ALA A 232 -2.93 -10.59 -0.76
N ILE A 233 -1.92 -9.85 -0.27
CA ILE A 233 -1.18 -8.87 -1.07
C ILE A 233 0.24 -9.38 -1.31
N THR A 234 0.63 -9.56 -2.57
CA THR A 234 2.00 -9.94 -2.93
C THR A 234 2.88 -8.69 -3.00
N LEU A 235 4.04 -8.70 -2.34
CA LEU A 235 4.92 -7.53 -2.21
C LEU A 235 6.39 -7.90 -2.44
N GLN A 236 7.17 -6.94 -2.93
CA GLN A 236 8.62 -7.03 -3.10
C GLN A 236 9.37 -6.23 -2.02
N ASN A 237 10.69 -6.38 -1.96
CA ASN A 237 11.58 -5.83 -0.92
C ASN A 237 11.41 -4.31 -0.68
N HIS A 238 11.13 -3.55 -1.74
CA HIS A 238 11.08 -2.08 -1.73
C HIS A 238 9.68 -1.52 -2.01
N ASP A 239 8.63 -2.33 -1.83
CA ASP A 239 7.24 -1.87 -1.90
C ASP A 239 6.83 -1.22 -0.56
N ILE A 240 6.48 0.06 -0.61
CA ILE A 240 6.16 0.91 0.55
C ILE A 240 4.64 1.14 0.61
N PRO A 241 3.98 0.94 1.76
CA PRO A 241 2.56 1.25 1.88
C PRO A 241 2.31 2.75 1.71
N LEU A 242 1.21 3.10 1.04
CA LEU A 242 0.73 4.47 0.88
C LEU A 242 -0.52 4.76 1.71
N ARG A 243 -1.07 3.74 2.34
CA ARG A 243 -2.34 3.77 3.09
C ARG A 243 -2.14 3.32 4.51
N THR A 244 -2.92 3.89 5.42
CA THR A 244 -3.07 3.38 6.78
C THR A 244 -3.78 2.02 6.78
N GLY A 245 -3.72 1.26 7.88
CA GLY A 245 -4.44 -0.02 8.00
C GLY A 245 -5.92 0.13 7.70
N PHE A 246 -6.55 1.14 8.30
CA PHE A 246 -7.95 1.49 8.08
C PHE A 246 -8.27 1.85 6.62
N GLU A 247 -7.48 2.71 5.98
CA GLU A 247 -7.68 3.08 4.57
C GLU A 247 -7.49 1.86 3.64
N LEU A 248 -6.50 1.01 3.93
CA LEU A 248 -6.23 -0.20 3.16
C LEU A 248 -7.39 -1.19 3.26
N VAL A 249 -7.92 -1.42 4.47
CA VAL A 249 -9.09 -2.28 4.68
C VAL A 249 -10.30 -1.76 3.90
N ASN A 250 -10.62 -0.47 3.99
CA ASN A 250 -11.79 0.07 3.30
C ASN A 250 -11.64 0.08 1.77
N ALA A 251 -10.43 0.32 1.25
CA ALA A 251 -10.15 0.18 -0.17
C ALA A 251 -10.37 -1.26 -0.66
N LEU A 252 -9.90 -2.26 0.08
CA LEU A 252 -10.07 -3.68 -0.27
C LEU A 252 -11.51 -4.18 -0.07
N LYS A 253 -12.23 -3.68 0.95
CA LYS A 253 -13.67 -3.91 1.13
C LYS A 253 -14.45 -3.45 -0.10
N ALA A 254 -14.12 -2.27 -0.62
CA ALA A 254 -14.78 -1.71 -1.81
C ALA A 254 -14.57 -2.55 -3.09
N LEU A 255 -13.56 -3.42 -3.14
CA LEU A 255 -13.36 -4.37 -4.23
C LEU A 255 -14.38 -5.52 -4.24
N ASN A 256 -15.06 -5.76 -3.10
CA ASN A 256 -16.17 -6.70 -2.98
C ASN A 256 -15.90 -8.10 -3.58
N GLY A 257 -14.77 -8.71 -3.19
CA GLY A 257 -14.34 -10.03 -3.66
C GLY A 257 -13.66 -10.05 -5.05
N SER A 258 -13.57 -8.90 -5.73
CA SER A 258 -12.83 -8.78 -6.99
C SER A 258 -11.32 -8.73 -6.72
N ASN A 259 -10.52 -9.38 -7.56
CA ASN A 259 -9.07 -9.25 -7.45
C ASN A 259 -8.62 -7.90 -8.07
N ASP A 260 -7.50 -7.37 -7.57
CA ASP A 260 -6.81 -6.24 -8.18
C ASP A 260 -5.46 -6.70 -8.73
N VAL A 261 -5.50 -7.08 -10.01
CA VAL A 261 -4.37 -7.56 -10.80
C VAL A 261 -4.37 -6.76 -12.09
N SER A 262 -3.25 -6.10 -12.41
CA SER A 262 -3.11 -5.43 -13.70
C SER A 262 -3.17 -6.48 -14.81
N VAL A 263 -3.95 -6.18 -15.85
CA VAL A 263 -4.05 -7.03 -17.04
C VAL A 263 -3.79 -6.18 -18.27
N LEU A 264 -2.81 -6.61 -19.06
CA LEU A 264 -2.34 -6.00 -20.29
C LEU A 264 -1.99 -7.10 -21.28
N GLN A 265 -1.94 -6.77 -22.56
CA GLN A 265 -1.44 -7.69 -23.56
C GLN A 265 0.01 -8.10 -23.28
N ALA A 266 0.29 -9.40 -23.40
CA ALA A 266 1.63 -9.91 -23.19
C ALA A 266 2.58 -9.51 -24.32
N ILE A 267 3.85 -9.29 -23.98
CA ILE A 267 4.90 -9.00 -24.95
C ILE A 267 5.34 -10.33 -25.58
N PRO A 268 5.19 -10.53 -26.91
CA PRO A 268 5.42 -11.83 -27.54
C PRO A 268 6.79 -12.46 -27.24
N ASP A 269 7.86 -11.65 -27.18
CA ASP A 269 9.22 -12.13 -26.87
C ASP A 269 9.42 -12.63 -25.43
N ARG A 270 8.45 -12.36 -24.55
CA ARG A 270 8.45 -12.83 -23.16
C ARG A 270 7.55 -14.06 -22.95
N ILE A 271 6.98 -14.61 -24.02
CA ILE A 271 6.17 -15.83 -23.99
C ILE A 271 6.97 -16.99 -24.59
N PRO A 272 6.99 -18.17 -23.94
CA PRO A 272 7.55 -19.38 -24.54
C PRO A 272 6.96 -19.72 -25.92
N LYS A 273 7.74 -19.55 -27.00
CA LYS A 273 7.28 -19.60 -28.41
C LYS A 273 6.65 -20.93 -28.86
N TYR A 274 7.13 -22.05 -28.33
CA TYR A 274 6.70 -23.40 -28.75
C TYR A 274 5.96 -24.16 -27.65
N ALA A 275 5.51 -23.47 -26.60
CA ALA A 275 4.74 -24.08 -25.55
C ALA A 275 3.29 -24.31 -26.01
N ASN A 276 2.74 -25.46 -25.64
CA ASN A 276 1.32 -25.74 -25.80
C ASN A 276 0.59 -25.24 -24.55
N TRP A 277 -0.26 -24.22 -24.72
CA TRP A 277 -0.99 -23.56 -23.64
C TRP A 277 -2.40 -24.14 -23.39
N THR A 278 -2.71 -25.30 -24.00
CA THR A 278 -3.95 -26.01 -23.70
C THR A 278 -3.99 -26.49 -22.25
N TYR A 279 -5.18 -26.53 -21.65
CA TYR A 279 -5.35 -26.98 -20.26
C TYR A 279 -4.80 -28.40 -20.09
N LYS A 280 -5.02 -29.25 -21.10
CA LYS A 280 -4.44 -30.60 -21.20
C LYS A 280 -2.92 -30.64 -21.20
N ALA A 281 -2.25 -29.83 -22.03
CA ALA A 281 -0.79 -29.84 -22.07
C ALA A 281 -0.14 -29.27 -20.80
N LEU A 282 -0.82 -28.35 -20.13
CA LEU A 282 -0.36 -27.76 -18.88
C LEU A 282 -0.61 -28.66 -17.66
N HIS A 283 -1.55 -29.62 -17.76
CA HIS A 283 -2.17 -30.27 -16.60
C HIS A 283 -2.68 -29.20 -15.62
N LEU A 284 -3.46 -28.25 -16.14
CA LEU A 284 -3.79 -27.02 -15.43
C LEU A 284 -4.62 -27.25 -14.17
N PHE A 285 -5.62 -28.11 -14.23
CA PHE A 285 -6.42 -28.53 -13.07
C PHE A 285 -5.82 -29.76 -12.43
N LYS A 286 -5.91 -29.86 -11.10
CA LYS A 286 -5.57 -31.09 -10.36
C LYS A 286 -6.54 -32.23 -10.65
N ASP A 287 -7.81 -31.89 -10.91
CA ASP A 287 -8.79 -32.81 -11.48
C ASP A 287 -8.55 -32.92 -12.99
N GLU A 288 -7.90 -34.02 -13.40
CA GLU A 288 -7.51 -34.26 -14.79
C GLU A 288 -8.70 -34.31 -15.76
N SER A 289 -9.93 -34.55 -15.29
CA SER A 289 -11.12 -34.54 -16.15
C SER A 289 -11.47 -33.15 -16.69
N LYS A 290 -11.01 -32.08 -16.02
CA LYS A 290 -11.22 -30.69 -16.43
C LYS A 290 -10.18 -30.18 -17.44
N ASN A 291 -9.16 -31.00 -17.74
CA ASN A 291 -8.05 -30.64 -18.61
C ASN A 291 -8.37 -31.01 -20.08
N ASP A 292 -8.91 -30.05 -20.82
CA ASP A 292 -9.34 -30.19 -22.22
C ASP A 292 -8.48 -29.36 -23.21
N LEU A 293 -9.00 -29.13 -24.42
CA LEU A 293 -8.31 -28.40 -25.49
C LEU A 293 -8.49 -26.87 -25.43
N ARG A 294 -9.21 -26.33 -24.44
CA ARG A 294 -9.21 -24.88 -24.19
C ARG A 294 -7.79 -24.42 -23.90
N THR A 295 -7.49 -23.20 -24.32
CA THR A 295 -6.13 -22.65 -24.28
C THR A 295 -6.12 -21.42 -23.38
N LEU A 296 -5.13 -21.32 -22.49
CA LEU A 296 -4.89 -20.08 -21.76
C LEU A 296 -4.30 -19.03 -22.69
N GLU A 297 -4.97 -17.89 -22.82
CA GLU A 297 -4.37 -16.71 -23.42
C GLU A 297 -3.40 -16.08 -22.41
N ILE A 298 -2.13 -16.01 -22.79
CA ILE A 298 -1.08 -15.46 -21.93
C ILE A 298 -1.19 -13.94 -21.92
N THR A 299 -1.35 -13.39 -20.72
CA THR A 299 -1.44 -11.95 -20.49
C THR A 299 -0.34 -11.51 -19.50
N LYS A 300 -0.09 -10.20 -19.47
CA LYS A 300 0.92 -9.58 -18.61
C LYS A 300 0.25 -8.68 -17.59
N GLY A 301 0.78 -8.66 -16.38
CA GLY A 301 0.39 -7.72 -15.33
C GLY A 301 1.56 -7.14 -14.57
N SER A 302 1.34 -6.96 -13.27
CA SER A 302 2.32 -6.55 -12.27
C SER A 302 2.60 -7.74 -11.35
N SER A 303 3.83 -7.82 -10.83
CA SER A 303 4.24 -8.81 -9.83
C SER A 303 3.52 -8.66 -8.47
N THR A 304 3.03 -7.46 -8.19
CA THR A 304 2.36 -7.08 -6.94
C THR A 304 0.86 -7.05 -7.19
N CYS A 305 0.08 -7.79 -6.42
CA CYS A 305 -1.36 -7.97 -6.64
C CYS A 305 -2.10 -7.97 -5.30
N SER A 306 -3.38 -7.56 -5.31
CA SER A 306 -4.31 -7.83 -4.21
C SER A 306 -5.27 -8.94 -4.64
N LEU A 307 -5.13 -10.10 -4.03
CA LEU A 307 -5.83 -11.33 -4.40
C LEU A 307 -6.89 -11.65 -3.36
N SER A 308 -8.15 -11.82 -3.77
CA SER A 308 -9.20 -12.26 -2.85
C SER A 308 -8.87 -13.66 -2.30
N ARG A 309 -9.30 -13.95 -1.07
CA ARG A 309 -9.11 -15.29 -0.49
C ARG A 309 -9.70 -16.40 -1.37
N ALA A 310 -10.85 -16.16 -1.98
CA ALA A 310 -11.50 -17.12 -2.88
C ALA A 310 -10.65 -17.42 -4.14
N PHE A 311 -10.01 -16.40 -4.72
CA PHE A 311 -9.08 -16.61 -5.83
C PHE A 311 -7.85 -17.40 -5.39
N VAL A 312 -7.28 -17.05 -4.23
CA VAL A 312 -6.11 -17.76 -3.68
C VAL A 312 -6.44 -19.23 -3.41
N ASP A 313 -7.61 -19.51 -2.82
CA ASP A 313 -8.12 -20.85 -2.59
C ASP A 313 -8.21 -21.63 -3.91
N PHE A 314 -8.88 -21.07 -4.92
CA PHE A 314 -8.99 -21.66 -6.26
C PHE A 314 -7.62 -22.01 -6.87
N ILE A 315 -6.68 -21.06 -6.94
CA ILE A 315 -5.39 -21.30 -7.59
C ILE A 315 -4.49 -22.28 -6.81
N VAL A 316 -4.64 -22.36 -5.48
CA VAL A 316 -3.84 -23.28 -4.65
C VAL A 316 -4.47 -24.66 -4.62
N ASN A 317 -5.80 -24.75 -4.50
CA ASN A 317 -6.51 -26.01 -4.23
C ASN A 317 -7.01 -26.69 -5.51
N ASP A 318 -7.40 -25.96 -6.55
CA ASP A 318 -7.96 -26.56 -7.76
C ASP A 318 -6.95 -26.67 -8.91
N LEU A 319 -5.96 -25.77 -8.96
CA LEU A 319 -5.00 -25.72 -10.06
C LEU A 319 -3.65 -26.39 -9.73
N ASN A 320 -2.98 -26.86 -10.76
CA ASN A 320 -1.61 -27.33 -10.77
C ASN A 320 -0.76 -26.42 -11.68
N LEU A 321 -0.11 -25.44 -11.05
CA LEU A 321 0.63 -24.40 -11.77
C LEU A 321 2.09 -24.76 -12.06
N LYS A 322 2.52 -26.00 -11.78
CA LYS A 322 3.93 -26.43 -11.89
C LYS A 322 4.45 -26.30 -13.31
N THR A 323 3.69 -26.75 -14.31
CA THR A 323 4.09 -26.69 -15.72
C THR A 323 4.21 -25.25 -16.19
N PHE A 324 3.21 -24.42 -15.90
CA PHE A 324 3.22 -22.99 -16.23
C PHE A 324 4.45 -22.29 -15.66
N ILE A 325 4.66 -22.40 -14.34
CA ILE A 325 5.77 -21.73 -13.66
C ILE A 325 7.12 -22.22 -14.19
N ARG A 326 7.27 -23.52 -14.45
CA ARG A 326 8.49 -24.08 -15.04
C ARG A 326 8.79 -23.52 -16.44
N LEU A 327 7.76 -23.34 -17.27
CA LEU A 327 7.94 -22.79 -18.63
C LEU A 327 8.42 -21.33 -18.56
N PHE A 328 7.78 -20.50 -17.73
CA PHE A 328 8.19 -19.11 -17.59
C PHE A 328 9.53 -18.94 -16.88
N ASN A 329 9.89 -19.77 -15.90
CA ASN A 329 11.22 -19.74 -15.28
C ASN A 329 12.39 -20.04 -16.24
N ARG A 330 12.12 -20.40 -17.50
CA ARG A 330 13.14 -20.54 -18.56
C ARG A 330 13.24 -19.29 -19.45
N MET A 331 12.31 -18.34 -19.31
CA MET A 331 12.29 -17.09 -20.07
C MET A 331 13.26 -16.08 -19.47
N HIS A 332 13.84 -15.23 -20.32
CA HIS A 332 14.92 -14.34 -19.90
C HIS A 332 14.50 -13.20 -18.94
N TYR A 333 13.23 -12.75 -18.97
CA TYR A 333 12.80 -11.56 -18.25
C TYR A 333 11.27 -11.44 -18.09
N GLY A 334 10.83 -10.81 -17.00
CA GLY A 334 9.42 -10.48 -16.73
C GLY A 334 8.55 -11.68 -16.37
N VAL A 335 9.18 -12.71 -15.78
CA VAL A 335 8.57 -14.02 -15.50
C VAL A 335 7.47 -13.94 -14.45
N ASP A 336 7.67 -13.09 -13.46
CA ASP A 336 6.77 -12.86 -12.32
C ASP A 336 5.53 -12.04 -12.66
N GLU A 337 5.47 -11.47 -13.86
CA GLU A 337 4.38 -10.62 -14.33
C GLU A 337 3.30 -11.39 -15.12
N MET A 338 3.42 -12.71 -15.28
CA MET A 338 2.60 -13.46 -16.24
C MET A 338 1.46 -14.26 -15.60
N LEU A 339 1.70 -14.92 -14.47
CA LEU A 339 0.78 -15.93 -13.92
C LEU A 339 -0.56 -15.34 -13.46
N PHE A 340 -0.53 -14.41 -12.50
CA PHE A 340 -1.77 -13.91 -11.91
C PHE A 340 -2.61 -13.16 -12.94
N ALA A 341 -1.99 -12.41 -13.85
CA ALA A 341 -2.69 -11.73 -14.93
C ALA A 341 -3.39 -12.75 -15.86
N THR A 342 -2.66 -13.78 -16.31
CA THR A 342 -3.20 -14.83 -17.20
C THR A 342 -4.40 -15.54 -16.58
N LEU A 343 -4.28 -15.96 -15.31
CA LEU A 343 -5.38 -16.65 -14.62
C LEU A 343 -6.56 -15.71 -14.33
N GLN A 344 -6.28 -14.46 -13.96
CA GLN A 344 -7.30 -13.45 -13.67
C GLN A 344 -8.13 -13.13 -14.92
N SER A 345 -7.49 -12.99 -16.08
CA SER A 345 -8.16 -12.47 -17.28
C SER A 345 -8.91 -13.52 -18.09
N SER A 346 -8.64 -14.82 -17.89
CA SER A 346 -9.27 -15.87 -18.69
C SER A 346 -10.77 -15.99 -18.40
N ASP A 347 -11.57 -15.66 -19.40
CA ASP A 347 -13.03 -15.74 -19.34
C ASP A 347 -13.51 -17.20 -19.20
N GLU A 348 -12.83 -18.16 -19.83
CA GLU A 348 -13.15 -19.59 -19.76
C GLU A 348 -12.73 -20.24 -18.46
N LEU A 349 -11.67 -19.77 -17.81
CA LEU A 349 -11.23 -20.25 -16.50
C LEU A 349 -12.22 -19.83 -15.40
N ASP A 350 -12.84 -18.66 -15.57
CA ASP A 350 -13.83 -18.10 -14.66
C ASP A 350 -13.36 -18.06 -13.19
N ALA A 351 -12.10 -17.68 -12.98
CA ALA A 351 -11.54 -17.66 -11.64
C ALA A 351 -12.31 -16.71 -10.70
N PRO A 352 -12.44 -17.02 -9.39
CA PRO A 352 -13.14 -16.16 -8.44
C PRO A 352 -12.55 -14.74 -8.40
N GLY A 353 -13.40 -13.72 -8.46
CA GLY A 353 -12.95 -12.32 -8.54
C GLY A 353 -12.20 -11.96 -9.84
N GLY A 354 -12.24 -12.85 -10.84
CA GLY A 354 -11.61 -12.74 -12.16
C GLY A 354 -12.02 -11.49 -12.94
N TYR A 355 -11.33 -11.19 -14.02
CA TYR A 355 -11.68 -10.14 -14.98
C TYR A 355 -11.93 -10.76 -16.36
N THR A 356 -11.50 -10.08 -17.43
CA THR A 356 -11.76 -10.49 -18.81
C THR A 356 -10.61 -10.12 -19.74
N THR A 357 -10.41 -10.93 -20.78
CA THR A 357 -9.48 -10.67 -21.89
C THR A 357 -9.98 -9.55 -22.80
N LYS A 358 -11.27 -9.18 -22.75
CA LYS A 358 -11.82 -8.06 -23.53
C LYS A 358 -11.09 -6.74 -23.29
N CYS A 359 -10.53 -6.55 -22.09
CA CYS A 359 -9.95 -5.28 -21.68
C CYS A 359 -8.41 -5.23 -21.79
N LEU A 360 -7.78 -6.09 -22.59
CA LEU A 360 -6.31 -6.09 -22.69
C LEU A 360 -5.71 -4.84 -23.33
N GLU A 361 -6.48 -4.15 -24.17
CA GLU A 361 -6.06 -2.92 -24.86
C GLU A 361 -6.42 -1.64 -24.08
N THR A 362 -7.13 -1.76 -22.95
CA THR A 362 -7.55 -0.62 -22.14
C THR A 362 -7.10 -0.82 -20.70
N PHE A 363 -6.54 0.22 -20.07
CA PHE A 363 -6.19 0.14 -18.67
C PHE A 363 -7.45 0.08 -17.79
N GLY A 364 -7.83 -1.13 -17.34
CA GLY A 364 -9.06 -1.39 -16.56
C GLY A 364 -9.04 -0.93 -15.10
N GLY A 365 -8.04 -0.15 -14.70
CA GLY A 365 -7.85 0.31 -13.32
C GLY A 365 -7.17 -0.76 -12.46
N TYR A 366 -5.90 -0.50 -12.11
CA TYR A 366 -5.10 -1.29 -11.17
C TYR A 366 -4.57 -0.37 -10.08
N ILE A 367 -4.78 -0.72 -8.81
CA ILE A 367 -4.50 0.16 -7.66
C ILE A 367 -3.44 -0.37 -6.70
N THR A 368 -3.04 -1.64 -6.80
CA THR A 368 -2.20 -2.24 -5.77
C THR A 368 -0.85 -1.54 -5.69
N ARG A 369 -0.23 -1.18 -6.82
CA ARG A 369 1.10 -0.58 -6.85
C ARG A 369 1.24 0.52 -7.89
N CYS A 370 1.71 1.69 -7.49
CA CYS A 370 2.23 2.68 -8.43
C CYS A 370 3.73 2.52 -8.64
N VAL A 371 4.16 2.85 -9.86
CA VAL A 371 5.57 2.91 -10.27
C VAL A 371 5.77 4.22 -11.01
N TYR A 372 6.68 5.06 -10.52
CA TYR A 372 7.03 6.32 -11.16
C TYR A 372 8.15 6.07 -12.17
N LEU A 373 8.11 6.79 -13.29
CA LEU A 373 9.05 6.61 -14.39
C LEU A 373 9.87 7.89 -14.57
N HIS A 374 11.14 7.71 -14.93
CA HIS A 374 11.98 8.84 -15.30
C HIS A 374 11.43 9.52 -16.57
N PRO A 375 11.43 10.86 -16.69
CA PRO A 375 10.85 11.58 -17.83
C PRO A 375 11.32 11.11 -19.22
N ILE A 376 12.56 10.66 -19.34
CA ILE A 376 13.10 10.08 -20.58
C ILE A 376 12.43 8.72 -20.89
N SER A 377 12.18 7.92 -19.85
CA SER A 377 11.48 6.64 -19.96
C SER A 377 9.99 6.83 -20.29
N VAL A 378 9.37 7.93 -19.84
CA VAL A 378 7.97 8.28 -20.17
C VAL A 378 7.74 8.43 -21.68
N HIS A 379 8.72 8.98 -22.42
CA HIS A 379 8.62 9.14 -23.88
C HIS A 379 8.59 7.79 -24.61
N ASN A 380 9.35 6.80 -24.14
CA ASN A 380 9.34 5.45 -24.70
C ASN A 380 8.16 4.60 -24.19
N PHE A 381 7.71 4.83 -22.95
CA PHE A 381 6.57 4.13 -22.34
C PHE A 381 5.23 4.55 -22.96
N ARG A 382 5.11 5.82 -23.40
CA ARG A 382 3.97 6.31 -24.20
C ARG A 382 3.71 5.47 -25.46
N ARG A 383 4.74 4.88 -26.06
CA ARG A 383 4.59 4.05 -27.26
C ARG A 383 4.03 2.65 -27.01
N VAL A 384 4.11 2.13 -25.78
CA VAL A 384 3.83 0.71 -25.48
C VAL A 384 2.48 0.52 -24.77
N ILE A 385 1.98 1.50 -24.00
CA ILE A 385 0.73 1.35 -23.23
C ILE A 385 -0.36 2.37 -23.63
N TRP A 386 -0.04 3.47 -24.34
CA TRP A 386 -0.96 4.61 -24.39
C TRP A 386 -1.14 5.19 -25.80
N GLN A 387 -1.92 4.51 -26.64
CA GLN A 387 -2.50 5.08 -27.87
C GLN A 387 -3.97 5.50 -27.68
N ASN A 388 -4.37 5.97 -26.49
CA ASN A 388 -5.70 6.55 -26.33
C ASN A 388 -5.62 8.08 -26.32
N PRO A 389 -5.98 8.76 -27.43
CA PRO A 389 -5.92 10.22 -27.54
C PRO A 389 -6.89 10.98 -26.62
N ASN A 390 -7.77 10.28 -25.89
CA ASN A 390 -8.81 10.89 -25.04
C ASN A 390 -8.51 10.86 -23.53
N GLN A 391 -7.30 10.48 -23.09
CA GLN A 391 -6.99 10.39 -21.66
C GLN A 391 -6.75 11.75 -20.99
N LYS A 392 -7.34 11.90 -19.80
CA LYS A 392 -7.17 13.07 -18.92
C LYS A 392 -5.80 13.05 -18.25
N GLN A 393 -5.33 14.23 -17.84
CA GLN A 393 -4.01 14.50 -17.24
C GLN A 393 -3.64 13.59 -16.04
N GLN A 394 -4.63 12.99 -15.36
CA GLN A 394 -4.48 12.09 -14.22
C GLN A 394 -3.91 10.70 -14.57
N ASP A 395 -3.90 10.34 -15.86
CA ASP A 395 -3.36 9.06 -16.35
C ASP A 395 -1.92 9.19 -16.90
N GLN A 396 -1.30 10.38 -16.78
CA GLN A 396 0.08 10.61 -17.21
C GLN A 396 1.06 9.99 -16.21
N PRO A 397 2.16 9.35 -16.67
CA PRO A 397 3.22 8.89 -15.78
C PRO A 397 3.77 10.07 -14.97
N MET A 398 3.66 9.99 -13.65
CA MET A 398 4.18 11.04 -12.77
C MET A 398 5.71 11.10 -12.90
N PRO A 399 6.27 12.31 -13.08
CA PRO A 399 7.70 12.46 -13.29
C PRO A 399 8.46 12.09 -12.03
N CYS A 400 9.59 11.39 -12.20
CA CYS A 400 10.52 11.12 -11.11
C CYS A 400 11.20 12.42 -10.65
N LYS A 401 10.70 13.04 -9.58
CA LYS A 401 11.17 14.33 -9.05
C LYS A 401 12.50 14.19 -8.31
N SER A 402 12.78 13.02 -7.72
CA SER A 402 14.10 12.74 -7.15
C SER A 402 15.23 12.74 -8.19
N GLY A 403 14.92 12.48 -9.47
CA GLY A 403 15.91 12.25 -10.53
C GLY A 403 16.69 10.94 -10.38
N MET A 404 16.41 10.12 -9.36
CA MET A 404 17.10 8.86 -9.12
C MET A 404 16.37 7.71 -9.84
N GLU A 405 17.08 6.88 -10.60
CA GLU A 405 16.48 5.70 -11.22
C GLU A 405 17.35 4.45 -11.13
N ARG A 406 16.69 3.29 -11.15
CA ARG A 406 17.35 1.99 -11.32
C ARG A 406 16.49 1.12 -12.22
N HIS A 407 17.06 0.67 -13.34
CA HIS A 407 16.36 -0.07 -14.39
C HIS A 407 15.16 0.69 -14.96
N ARG A 408 15.32 2.01 -15.20
CA ARG A 408 14.28 2.91 -15.76
C ARG A 408 13.05 3.13 -14.86
N VAL A 409 13.10 2.65 -13.62
CA VAL A 409 12.11 2.87 -12.58
C VAL A 409 12.65 3.88 -11.59
N CYS A 410 11.83 4.87 -11.24
CA CYS A 410 12.17 5.90 -10.27
C CYS A 410 12.46 5.31 -8.89
N ILE A 411 13.46 5.86 -8.23
CA ILE A 411 13.69 5.67 -6.80
C ILE A 411 13.11 6.91 -6.13
N LEU A 412 11.97 6.76 -5.46
CA LEU A 412 11.26 7.85 -4.82
C LEU A 412 12.11 8.43 -3.69
N GLY A 413 12.34 9.73 -3.73
CA GLY A 413 13.04 10.51 -2.72
C GLY A 413 12.13 11.52 -2.04
N VAL A 414 12.70 12.40 -1.20
CA VAL A 414 11.95 13.43 -0.48
C VAL A 414 11.13 14.32 -1.43
N ALA A 415 11.68 14.60 -2.63
CA ALA A 415 11.03 15.42 -3.66
C ALA A 415 9.73 14.81 -4.21
N ASP A 416 9.55 13.49 -4.11
CA ASP A 416 8.37 12.79 -4.65
C ASP A 416 7.24 12.65 -3.61
N LEU A 417 7.53 12.86 -2.32
CA LEU A 417 6.58 12.53 -1.23
C LEU A 417 5.26 13.30 -1.30
N ALA A 418 5.26 14.53 -1.83
CA ALA A 418 4.05 15.34 -1.97
C ALA A 418 3.01 14.68 -2.89
N ASP A 419 3.45 13.95 -3.92
CA ASP A 419 2.55 13.31 -4.89
C ASP A 419 1.93 12.03 -4.32
N LEU A 420 2.65 11.36 -3.42
CA LEU A 420 2.22 10.11 -2.80
C LEU A 420 0.95 10.25 -1.96
N ASP A 421 0.70 11.44 -1.43
CA ASP A 421 -0.46 11.67 -0.57
C ASP A 421 -1.79 11.59 -1.33
N SER A 422 -1.82 12.23 -2.49
CA SER A 422 -2.99 12.25 -3.39
C SER A 422 -3.17 10.94 -4.17
N SER A 423 -2.17 10.06 -4.13
CA SER A 423 -2.19 8.78 -4.84
C SER A 423 -3.40 7.96 -4.43
N ARG A 424 -4.03 7.25 -5.39
CA ARG A 424 -5.09 6.26 -5.14
C ARG A 424 -4.57 4.84 -4.98
N PHE A 425 -3.26 4.66 -5.10
CA PHE A 425 -2.64 3.35 -4.99
C PHE A 425 -2.45 2.92 -3.53
N LEU A 426 -2.37 1.61 -3.32
CA LEU A 426 -2.17 1.01 -2.01
C LEU A 426 -0.69 1.00 -1.60
N PHE A 427 0.20 0.79 -2.57
CA PHE A 427 1.65 0.75 -2.39
C PHE A 427 2.37 1.55 -3.48
N ALA A 428 3.60 1.96 -3.20
CA ALA A 428 4.53 2.54 -4.16
C ALA A 428 5.80 1.72 -4.29
N ASN A 429 6.35 1.70 -5.51
CA ASN A 429 7.66 1.16 -5.81
C ASN A 429 8.52 2.21 -6.56
N LYS A 430 9.75 2.48 -6.14
CA LYS A 430 10.50 1.94 -4.98
C LYS A 430 11.13 3.05 -4.17
N MET A 431 11.27 2.82 -2.86
CA MET A 431 12.16 3.59 -1.99
C MET A 431 13.29 2.69 -1.51
N MET A 432 14.52 3.21 -1.50
CA MET A 432 15.73 2.43 -1.21
C MET A 432 16.54 3.14 -0.12
N PRO A 433 16.83 2.49 1.03
CA PRO A 433 17.53 3.11 2.16
C PRO A 433 18.92 3.66 1.78
N GLU A 434 19.64 2.96 0.91
CA GLU A 434 20.97 3.38 0.42
C GLU A 434 20.95 4.63 -0.46
N MET A 435 19.77 5.06 -0.92
CA MET A 435 19.59 6.20 -1.83
C MET A 435 19.01 7.41 -1.10
N ASP A 436 17.91 7.20 -0.36
CA ASP A 436 17.25 8.26 0.40
C ASP A 436 16.37 7.65 1.51
N TYR A 437 16.99 7.37 2.66
CA TYR A 437 16.28 6.95 3.87
C TYR A 437 15.50 8.09 4.53
N SER A 438 15.87 9.35 4.29
CA SER A 438 15.05 10.50 4.73
C SER A 438 13.64 10.41 4.15
N ALA A 439 13.50 10.08 2.87
CA ALA A 439 12.20 9.89 2.23
C ALA A 439 11.35 8.81 2.92
N ILE A 440 11.97 7.66 3.20
CA ILE A 440 11.32 6.52 3.87
C ILE A 440 10.87 6.92 5.29
N SER A 441 11.77 7.51 6.08
CA SER A 441 11.47 7.90 7.45
C SER A 441 10.40 8.98 7.52
N CYS A 442 10.46 9.99 6.65
CA CYS A 442 9.45 11.05 6.56
C CYS A 442 8.09 10.48 6.16
N TRP A 443 8.03 9.57 5.19
CA TRP A 443 6.78 8.94 4.77
C TRP A 443 6.19 8.06 5.88
N ALA A 444 7.02 7.26 6.56
CA ALA A 444 6.59 6.45 7.68
C ALA A 444 5.98 7.29 8.81
N GLN A 445 6.62 8.41 9.16
CA GLN A 445 6.09 9.34 10.14
C GLN A 445 4.78 10.00 9.67
N ARG A 446 4.69 10.38 8.39
CA ARG A 446 3.48 10.95 7.80
C ARG A 446 2.30 9.99 7.91
N LEU A 447 2.50 8.71 7.57
CA LEU A 447 1.46 7.68 7.69
C LEU A 447 1.10 7.40 9.15
N LEU A 448 2.06 7.37 10.07
CA LEU A 448 1.76 7.23 11.51
C LEU A 448 0.91 8.39 12.03
N ASN A 449 1.27 9.62 11.69
CA ASN A 449 0.51 10.81 12.09
C ASN A 449 -0.91 10.76 11.51
N ARG A 450 -1.04 10.38 10.23
CA ARG A 450 -2.35 10.17 9.61
C ARG A 450 -3.20 9.14 10.36
N SER A 451 -2.63 7.97 10.67
CA SER A 451 -3.37 6.93 11.41
C SER A 451 -3.89 7.43 12.77
N ARG A 452 -3.18 8.36 13.41
CA ARG A 452 -3.54 8.95 14.70
C ARG A 452 -4.60 10.03 14.61
N THR A 453 -4.53 10.88 13.58
CA THR A 453 -5.39 12.07 13.44
C THR A 453 -6.60 11.83 12.54
N GLN A 454 -6.57 10.80 11.69
CA GLN A 454 -7.69 10.49 10.81
C GLN A 454 -8.89 10.03 11.63
N GLU A 455 -10.07 10.44 11.20
CA GLU A 455 -11.31 9.87 11.71
C GLU A 455 -11.51 8.48 11.10
N ARG A 456 -11.51 7.46 11.94
CA ARG A 456 -11.60 6.04 11.52
C ARG A 456 -13.06 5.56 11.47
N ASP A 457 -13.92 6.38 10.87
CA ASP A 457 -15.30 6.02 10.54
C ASP A 457 -15.38 5.61 9.07
N GLU A 458 -15.87 4.39 8.82
CA GLU A 458 -16.04 3.84 7.48
C GLU A 458 -16.96 4.70 6.60
N SER A 459 -17.92 5.42 7.20
CA SER A 459 -18.84 6.30 6.47
C SER A 459 -18.15 7.49 5.79
N LEU A 460 -16.97 7.89 6.29
CA LEU A 460 -16.20 9.03 5.79
C LEU A 460 -15.17 8.65 4.72
N PHE A 461 -14.90 7.36 4.54
CA PHE A 461 -13.96 6.90 3.53
C PHE A 461 -14.58 6.96 2.13
N ASP A 462 -13.95 7.72 1.22
CA ASP A 462 -14.35 7.76 -0.19
C ASP A 462 -14.03 6.44 -0.91
N SER A 463 -14.96 5.50 -0.81
CA SER A 463 -14.92 4.22 -1.51
C SER A 463 -15.38 4.29 -2.97
N HIS A 464 -15.85 5.46 -3.45
CA HIS A 464 -16.46 5.58 -4.76
C HIS A 464 -15.47 5.19 -5.87
N TYR A 465 -14.24 5.68 -5.82
CA TYR A 465 -13.24 5.32 -6.82
C TYR A 465 -12.99 3.81 -6.89
N TYR A 466 -12.74 3.18 -5.74
CA TYR A 466 -12.39 1.75 -5.66
C TYR A 466 -13.56 0.85 -6.08
N SER A 467 -14.78 1.18 -5.66
CA SER A 467 -15.99 0.41 -6.00
C SER A 467 -16.45 0.55 -7.45
N HIS A 468 -15.89 1.52 -8.19
CA HIS A 468 -16.18 1.76 -9.61
C HIS A 468 -15.06 1.33 -10.55
N LEU A 469 -13.99 0.70 -10.04
CA LEU A 469 -12.97 0.06 -10.88
C LEU A 469 -13.62 -0.94 -11.83
N ALA A 470 -13.08 -1.07 -13.03
CA ALA A 470 -13.74 -1.85 -14.08
C ALA A 470 -13.88 -3.34 -13.68
N VAL A 471 -12.88 -3.90 -13.00
CA VAL A 471 -12.95 -5.27 -12.45
C VAL A 471 -14.07 -5.43 -11.41
N VAL A 472 -14.33 -4.41 -10.58
CA VAL A 472 -15.40 -4.46 -9.57
C VAL A 472 -16.77 -4.35 -10.23
N ARG A 473 -16.92 -3.44 -11.19
CA ARG A 473 -18.15 -3.30 -11.99
C ARG A 473 -18.45 -4.58 -12.77
N PHE A 474 -17.41 -5.21 -13.34
CA PHE A 474 -17.53 -6.49 -14.03
C PHE A 474 -18.06 -7.57 -13.10
N ASN A 475 -17.42 -7.74 -11.93
CA ASN A 475 -17.81 -8.79 -10.98
C ASN A 475 -19.20 -8.55 -10.36
N ARG A 476 -19.63 -7.30 -10.17
CA ARG A 476 -20.98 -6.98 -9.67
C ARG A 476 -22.09 -7.56 -10.56
N ASN A 477 -21.86 -7.62 -11.87
CA ASN A 477 -22.81 -8.17 -12.85
C ASN A 477 -22.19 -9.27 -13.72
N ARG A 478 -21.29 -10.09 -13.13
CA ARG A 478 -20.46 -11.06 -13.86
C ARG A 478 -21.25 -11.97 -14.79
N GLN A 479 -22.34 -12.54 -14.28
CA GLN A 479 -23.17 -13.48 -15.04
C GLN A 479 -23.86 -12.83 -16.25
N PHE A 480 -24.19 -11.54 -16.15
CA PHE A 480 -24.74 -10.78 -17.28
C PHE A 480 -23.67 -10.56 -18.36
N TYR A 481 -22.50 -10.05 -17.98
CA TYR A 481 -21.43 -9.76 -18.93
C TYR A 481 -20.86 -11.02 -19.57
N ARG A 482 -20.77 -12.15 -18.87
CA ARG A 482 -20.34 -13.42 -19.47
C ARG A 482 -21.25 -13.90 -20.61
N ARG A 483 -22.55 -13.59 -20.56
CA ARG A 483 -23.50 -13.96 -21.63
C ARG A 483 -23.38 -13.05 -22.85
N ASN A 484 -22.93 -11.81 -22.65
CA ASN A 484 -22.77 -10.83 -23.73
C ASN A 484 -21.63 -9.85 -23.40
N ILE A 485 -20.39 -10.32 -23.59
CA ILE A 485 -19.18 -9.62 -23.16
C ILE A 485 -19.01 -8.28 -23.88
N GLU A 486 -19.55 -8.15 -25.09
CA GLU A 486 -19.56 -6.92 -25.89
C GLU A 486 -20.29 -5.75 -25.22
N THR A 487 -21.19 -6.02 -24.28
CA THR A 487 -21.88 -4.97 -23.52
C THR A 487 -21.02 -4.37 -22.40
N PHE A 488 -19.97 -5.07 -21.99
CA PHE A 488 -19.07 -4.57 -20.96
C PHE A 488 -18.10 -3.55 -21.55
N ARG A 489 -18.10 -2.35 -20.97
CA ARG A 489 -17.15 -1.30 -21.30
C ARG A 489 -16.04 -1.29 -20.27
N CYS A 490 -14.86 -1.69 -20.74
CA CYS A 490 -13.60 -1.16 -20.23
C CYS A 490 -13.67 0.39 -20.34
#